data_AF-A0A2P4X517-F1
#
_entry.id   AF-A0A2P4X517-F1
#
_cell.length_a   1.000
_cell.length_b   1.000
_cell.length_c   1.000
_cell.angle_alpha   90.00
_cell.angle_beta   90.00
_cell.angle_gamma   90.00
#
_symmetry.space_group_name_H-M   'P 1'
#
loop_
_entity.id
_entity.type
_entity.pdbx_description
1 polymer ?
#
loop_
_entity_poly.entity_id
_entity_poly.type
_entity_poly.pdbx_seq_one_letter_code
_entity_poly.pdbx_strand_id
1 'polypeptide(L)'
;MISLDLARRLKLKLDSQKRIKVSGLGGVPTYITASTQIKITLGRRVVYILDVWVTNIGEGVDVLLGMDFMYSAGVRLCIREGTVALPEEESVLMYGYMVRKHRERNIPITPLQDVHLRPGEHVNVKIRGGQWVTQVLYGAKSWAVALMVMNISNEDL
;
A
#
# COMPACT_ATOMS: atom_id res chain seq x y z
N MET A 1 13.35 10.99 6.10
CA MET A 1 13.56 12.36 6.62
C MET A 1 12.73 12.51 7.88
N ILE A 2 13.17 13.31 8.86
CA ILE A 2 12.41 13.58 10.09
C ILE A 2 12.27 15.09 10.34
N SER A 3 11.20 15.48 11.02
CA SER A 3 10.95 16.87 11.40
C SER A 3 11.94 17.34 12.45
N LEU A 4 12.28 18.63 12.42
CA LEU A 4 13.12 19.24 13.44
C LEU A 4 12.46 19.22 14.83
N ASP A 5 11.12 19.33 14.89
CA ASP A 5 10.36 19.23 16.14
C ASP A 5 10.50 17.84 16.76
N LEU A 6 10.25 16.79 15.98
CA LEU A 6 10.41 15.41 16.43
C LEU A 6 11.83 15.15 16.90
N ALA A 7 12.83 15.59 16.14
CA ALA A 7 14.24 15.42 16.51
C ALA A 7 14.57 16.08 17.86
N ARG A 8 14.03 17.27 18.14
CA ARG A 8 14.19 17.96 19.42
C ARG A 8 13.45 17.26 20.56
N ARG A 9 12.20 16.84 20.32
CA ARG A 9 11.36 16.13 21.29
C ARG A 9 11.99 14.81 21.73
N LEU A 10 12.63 14.10 20.79
CA LEU A 10 13.38 12.88 21.03
C LEU A 10 14.83 13.12 21.48
N LYS A 11 15.28 14.38 21.57
CA LYS A 11 16.63 14.78 21.97
C LYS A 11 17.73 14.08 21.16
N LEU A 12 17.52 13.98 19.84
CA LEU A 12 18.47 13.31 18.93
C LEU A 12 19.75 14.14 18.77
N LYS A 13 20.88 13.44 18.64
CA LYS A 13 22.16 14.06 18.31
C LYS A 13 22.25 14.30 16.81
N LEU A 14 22.39 15.55 16.41
CA LEU A 14 22.47 15.94 15.02
C LEU A 14 23.92 15.97 14.54
N ASP A 15 24.17 15.39 13.38
CA ASP A 15 25.42 15.48 12.61
C ASP A 15 25.24 16.50 11.48
N SER A 16 26.14 17.49 11.45
CA SER A 16 26.19 18.57 10.46
C SER A 16 27.31 18.45 9.43
N GLN A 17 28.06 17.33 9.41
CA GLN A 17 29.19 17.14 8.51
C GLN A 17 28.77 16.89 7.06
N LYS A 18 27.56 16.37 6.85
CA LYS A 18 27.05 15.98 5.53
C LYS A 18 26.02 17.01 5.04
N ARG A 19 25.97 17.23 3.72
CA ARG A 19 24.93 18.04 3.08
C ARG A 19 24.32 17.30 1.91
N ILE A 20 23.04 17.52 1.67
CA ILE A 20 22.34 17.00 0.48
C ILE A 20 21.49 18.11 -0.15
N LYS A 21 21.46 18.14 -1.49
CA LYS A 21 20.57 19.02 -2.25
C LYS A 21 19.30 18.25 -2.58
N VAL A 22 18.14 18.81 -2.28
CA VAL A 22 16.84 18.18 -2.50
C VAL A 22 15.95 19.11 -3.32
N SER A 23 15.24 18.55 -4.29
CA SER A 23 14.16 19.22 -5.01
C SER A 23 12.81 18.75 -4.46
N GLY A 24 11.74 19.53 -4.69
CA GLY A 24 10.38 19.15 -4.30
C GLY A 24 9.91 19.65 -2.93
N LEU A 25 10.79 20.26 -2.12
CA LEU A 25 10.42 20.99 -0.91
C LEU A 25 10.11 22.45 -1.27
N GLY A 26 8.83 22.77 -1.51
CA GLY A 26 8.39 24.15 -1.76
C GLY A 26 8.82 24.76 -3.10
N GLY A 27 9.09 23.94 -4.11
CA GLY A 27 9.38 24.39 -5.49
C GLY A 27 10.79 24.94 -5.72
N VAL A 28 11.58 25.15 -4.66
CA VAL A 28 12.98 25.64 -4.75
C VAL A 28 13.94 24.54 -4.27
N PRO A 29 15.05 24.27 -4.99
CA PRO A 29 16.07 23.36 -4.52
C PRO A 29 16.61 23.81 -3.16
N THR A 30 16.51 22.93 -2.16
CA THR A 30 16.86 23.22 -0.77
C THR A 30 18.02 22.33 -0.33
N TYR A 31 18.98 22.90 0.40
CA TYR A 31 20.06 22.13 1.00
C TYR A 31 19.68 21.72 2.42
N ILE A 32 19.81 20.43 2.72
CA ILE A 32 19.69 19.91 4.07
C ILE A 32 21.09 19.58 4.58
N THR A 33 21.41 20.09 5.76
CA THR A 33 22.74 19.97 6.37
C THR A 33 22.74 19.21 7.69
N ALA A 34 21.58 18.83 8.21
CA ALA A 34 21.46 18.08 9.46
C ALA A 34 21.01 16.65 9.19
N SER A 35 21.69 15.69 9.80
CA SER A 35 21.34 14.28 9.76
C SER A 35 21.43 13.65 11.15
N THR A 36 20.82 12.50 11.34
CA THR A 36 20.95 11.71 12.57
C THR A 36 20.73 10.24 12.25
N GLN A 37 21.43 9.36 12.96
CA GLN A 37 21.10 7.95 12.92
C GLN A 37 19.95 7.67 13.87
N ILE A 38 18.95 6.93 13.41
CA ILE A 38 17.80 6.51 14.23
C ILE A 38 17.54 5.03 14.08
N LYS A 39 16.81 4.48 15.05
CA LYS A 39 16.20 3.16 14.96
C LYS A 39 14.70 3.34 14.72
N ILE A 40 14.19 2.74 13.65
CA ILE A 40 12.75 2.68 13.38
C ILE A 40 12.30 1.24 13.54
N THR A 41 11.24 1.03 14.31
CA THR A 41 10.58 -0.27 14.38
C THR A 41 9.37 -0.24 13.45
N LEU A 42 9.27 -1.19 12.52
CA LEU A 42 8.08 -1.41 11.70
C LEU A 42 7.48 -2.76 12.06
N GLY A 43 6.24 -2.76 12.53
CA GLY A 43 5.59 -3.98 13.03
C GLY A 43 6.12 -4.35 14.41
N ARG A 44 6.15 -5.66 14.72
CA ARG A 44 6.42 -6.15 16.08
C ARG A 44 7.85 -6.60 16.33
N ARG A 45 8.61 -6.99 15.30
CA ARG A 45 9.91 -7.67 15.46
C ARG A 45 11.01 -7.09 14.57
N VAL A 46 10.70 -6.26 13.58
CA VAL A 46 11.73 -5.69 12.69
C VAL A 46 12.14 -4.27 13.12
N VAL A 47 13.44 -4.11 13.38
CA VAL A 47 14.09 -2.82 13.68
C VAL A 47 15.08 -2.48 12.58
N TYR A 48 14.93 -1.29 12.01
CA TYR A 48 15.82 -0.73 11.00
C TYR A 48 16.70 0.34 11.63
N ILE A 49 17.98 0.36 11.27
CA ILE A 49 18.90 1.45 11.61
C ILE A 49 19.14 2.24 10.34
N LEU A 50 18.85 3.54 10.37
CA LEU A 50 18.93 4.40 9.21
C LEU A 50 19.49 5.78 9.58
N ASP A 51 20.37 6.27 8.72
CA ASP A 51 20.77 7.68 8.72
C ASP A 51 19.69 8.49 8.01
N VAL A 52 19.05 9.40 8.73
CA VAL A 52 17.97 10.24 8.20
C VAL A 52 18.37 11.71 8.20
N TRP A 53 17.92 12.42 7.17
CA TRP A 53 18.01 13.87 7.11
C TRP A 53 16.93 14.53 7.98
N VAL A 54 17.32 15.61 8.66
CA VAL A 54 16.45 16.43 9.51
C VAL A 54 16.13 17.73 8.80
N THR A 55 14.85 18.01 8.56
CA THR A 55 14.40 19.25 7.93
C THR A 55 12.93 19.54 8.25
N ASN A 56 12.42 20.71 7.86
CA ASN A 56 10.99 20.96 7.87
C ASN A 56 10.34 20.29 6.63
N ILE A 57 9.54 19.25 6.86
CA ILE A 57 8.96 18.40 5.81
C ILE A 57 7.59 18.94 5.35
N GLY A 58 6.92 19.71 6.21
CA GLY A 58 5.54 20.16 6.02
C GLY A 58 4.80 20.18 7.35
N GLU A 59 3.73 20.97 7.42
CA GLU A 59 2.90 21.06 8.63
C GLU A 59 2.24 19.71 8.92
N GLY A 60 2.31 19.27 10.17
CA GLY A 60 1.72 17.99 10.62
C GLY A 60 2.48 16.73 10.21
N VAL A 61 3.66 16.83 9.57
CA VAL A 61 4.45 15.67 9.14
C VAL A 61 5.73 15.53 9.97
N ASP A 62 5.75 14.50 10.82
CA ASP A 62 6.88 14.20 11.70
C ASP A 62 7.97 13.35 11.02
N VAL A 63 7.58 12.42 10.15
CA VAL A 63 8.49 11.49 9.47
C VAL A 63 8.04 11.31 8.03
N LEU A 64 8.99 11.35 7.09
CA LEU A 64 8.79 10.99 5.68
C LEU A 64 9.70 9.83 5.32
N LEU A 65 9.11 8.69 4.98
CA LEU A 65 9.80 7.51 4.50
C LEU A 65 9.76 7.49 2.97
N GLY A 66 10.93 7.34 2.36
CA GLY A 66 11.04 7.24 0.90
C GLY A 66 10.62 5.86 0.38
N MET A 67 10.36 5.79 -0.92
CA MET A 67 10.04 4.53 -1.60
C MET A 67 11.20 3.53 -1.55
N ASP A 68 12.44 4.03 -1.56
CA ASP A 68 13.66 3.23 -1.40
C ASP A 68 13.64 2.42 -0.10
N PHE A 69 13.30 3.07 1.01
CA PHE A 69 13.14 2.43 2.30
C PHE A 69 11.90 1.53 2.33
N MET A 70 10.74 2.02 1.90
CA MET A 70 9.48 1.24 1.93
C MET A 70 9.60 -0.04 1.11
N TYR A 71 10.16 0.02 -0.09
CA TYR A 71 10.40 -1.13 -0.95
C TYR A 71 11.37 -2.13 -0.31
N SER A 72 12.51 -1.64 0.20
CA SER A 72 13.53 -2.48 0.83
C SER A 72 13.03 -3.13 2.13
N ALA A 73 12.18 -2.43 2.87
CA ALA A 73 11.57 -2.95 4.08
C ALA A 73 10.52 -4.03 3.77
N GLY A 74 9.93 -4.05 2.56
CA GLY A 74 8.81 -4.93 2.23
C GLY A 74 7.44 -4.35 2.61
N VAL A 75 7.34 -3.02 2.70
CA VAL A 75 6.08 -2.32 2.92
C VAL A 75 5.25 -2.34 1.64
N ARG A 76 3.98 -2.80 1.73
CA ARG A 76 3.05 -2.88 0.60
C ARG A 76 1.87 -1.94 0.81
N LEU A 77 1.50 -1.20 -0.24
CA LEU A 77 0.41 -0.23 -0.22
C LEU A 77 -0.84 -0.83 -0.90
N CYS A 78 -1.96 -0.95 -0.19
CA CYS A 78 -3.25 -1.32 -0.77
C CYS A 78 -4.20 -0.11 -0.78
N ILE A 79 -4.27 0.56 -1.95
CA ILE A 79 -5.11 1.76 -2.12
C ILE A 79 -6.60 1.41 -2.01
N ARG A 80 -7.01 0.25 -2.54
CA ARG A 80 -8.41 -0.21 -2.50
C ARG A 80 -8.93 -0.35 -1.06
N GLU A 81 -8.10 -0.88 -0.17
CA GLU A 81 -8.46 -1.12 1.22
C GLU A 81 -8.06 0.03 2.14
N GLY A 82 -7.26 0.98 1.65
CA GLY A 82 -6.69 2.05 2.45
C GLY A 82 -5.73 1.53 3.52
N THR A 83 -4.98 0.46 3.23
CA THR A 83 -4.08 -0.21 4.18
C THR A 83 -2.62 -0.21 3.71
N VAL A 84 -1.72 -0.16 4.68
CA VAL A 84 -0.27 -0.35 4.54
C VAL A 84 0.07 -1.67 5.20
N ALA A 85 0.49 -2.67 4.44
CA ALA A 85 1.01 -3.92 5.00
C ALA A 85 2.50 -3.80 5.28
N LEU A 86 2.87 -4.13 6.51
CA LEU A 86 4.23 -4.14 7.02
C LEU A 86 4.93 -5.47 6.69
N PRO A 87 6.24 -5.59 6.93
CA PRO A 87 7.05 -6.75 6.52
C PRO A 87 6.61 -8.07 7.17
N GLU A 88 5.95 -7.98 8.33
CA GLU A 88 5.38 -9.12 9.07
C GLU A 88 3.89 -9.36 8.75
N GLU A 89 3.41 -8.85 7.62
CA GLU A 89 2.01 -8.93 7.16
C GLU A 89 0.98 -8.25 8.09
N GLU A 90 1.42 -7.47 9.06
CA GLU A 90 0.55 -6.58 9.84
C GLU A 90 0.07 -5.44 8.95
N SER A 91 -1.25 -5.21 8.89
CA SER A 91 -1.84 -4.12 8.12
C SER A 91 -2.24 -2.95 9.02
N VAL A 92 -1.83 -1.75 8.62
CA VAL A 92 -2.16 -0.49 9.30
C VAL A 92 -3.00 0.36 8.37
N LEU A 93 -4.00 1.06 8.91
CA LEU A 93 -4.83 1.98 8.12
C LEU A 93 -4.05 3.23 7.72
N MET A 94 -4.21 3.66 6.48
CA MET A 94 -3.72 4.96 6.02
C MET A 94 -4.55 6.09 6.64
N TYR A 95 -3.92 6.96 7.41
CA TYR A 95 -4.60 8.12 7.99
C TYR A 95 -4.85 9.19 6.91
N GLY A 96 -6.07 9.73 6.84
CA GLY A 96 -6.50 10.72 5.83
C GLY A 96 -7.49 10.17 4.79
N TYR A 97 -7.57 8.84 4.64
CA TYR A 97 -8.70 8.21 3.99
C TYR A 97 -9.74 7.90 5.07
N MET A 98 -10.77 8.74 5.18
CA MET A 98 -12.07 8.18 5.49
C MET A 98 -12.36 7.20 4.35
N VAL A 99 -11.96 5.94 4.52
CA VAL A 99 -12.72 4.85 3.95
C VAL A 99 -14.08 5.05 4.61
N ARG A 100 -14.96 5.79 3.92
CA ARG A 100 -16.39 5.48 3.95
C ARG A 100 -16.35 3.97 3.95
N LYS A 101 -16.71 3.33 5.06
CA LYS A 101 -17.10 1.93 5.01
C LYS A 101 -18.04 1.92 3.83
N HIS A 102 -17.58 1.49 2.67
CA HIS A 102 -18.47 1.16 1.60
C HIS A 102 -19.18 0.02 2.29
N ARG A 103 -20.36 0.31 2.83
CA ARG A 103 -21.21 -0.67 3.50
C ARG A 103 -21.09 -1.85 2.58
N GLU A 104 -20.40 -2.88 3.03
CA GLU A 104 -20.25 -4.10 2.32
C GLU A 104 -21.68 -4.60 2.20
N ARG A 105 -22.37 -4.19 1.15
CA ARG A 105 -23.21 -5.13 0.46
C ARG A 105 -22.19 -6.08 -0.16
N ASN A 106 -21.75 -7.04 0.64
CA ASN A 106 -21.32 -8.34 0.14
C ASN A 106 -22.55 -8.88 -0.58
N ILE A 107 -22.79 -8.40 -1.81
CA ILE A 107 -23.82 -8.96 -2.67
C ILE A 107 -23.17 -10.26 -3.15
N PRO A 108 -23.64 -11.43 -2.72
CA PRO A 108 -23.16 -12.66 -3.30
C PRO A 108 -23.35 -12.56 -4.81
N ILE A 109 -22.25 -12.67 -5.56
CA ILE A 109 -22.28 -12.74 -7.01
C ILE A 109 -22.78 -14.15 -7.34
N THR A 110 -24.10 -14.31 -7.37
CA THR A 110 -24.73 -15.55 -7.82
C THR A 110 -24.87 -15.47 -9.33
N PRO A 111 -24.30 -16.41 -10.10
CA PRO A 111 -24.59 -16.50 -11.53
C PRO A 111 -26.10 -16.71 -11.69
N LEU A 112 -26.70 -16.13 -12.74
CA LEU A 112 -28.13 -16.31 -12.99
C LEU A 112 -28.49 -17.77 -13.38
N GLN A 113 -27.48 -18.57 -13.73
CA GLN A 113 -27.61 -19.96 -14.16
C GLN A 113 -26.41 -20.76 -13.62
N ASP A 114 -26.66 -21.97 -13.15
CA ASP A 114 -25.60 -22.93 -12.81
C ASP A 114 -25.00 -23.48 -14.11
N VAL A 115 -23.67 -23.48 -14.23
CA VAL A 115 -22.96 -23.99 -15.40
C VAL A 115 -21.98 -25.09 -14.99
N HIS A 116 -22.02 -26.21 -15.71
CA HIS A 116 -21.04 -27.27 -15.56
C HIS A 116 -19.92 -27.09 -16.59
N LEU A 117 -18.67 -27.08 -16.14
CA LEU A 117 -17.48 -26.95 -16.99
C LEU A 117 -16.59 -28.17 -16.84
N ARG A 118 -16.02 -28.63 -17.95
CA ARG A 118 -14.91 -29.59 -17.97
C ARG A 118 -13.58 -28.87 -17.73
N PRO A 119 -12.53 -29.56 -17.27
CA PRO A 119 -11.22 -28.96 -17.09
C PRO A 119 -10.72 -28.26 -18.36
N GLY A 120 -10.37 -26.98 -18.24
CA GLY A 120 -9.88 -26.14 -19.35
C GLY A 120 -10.97 -25.40 -20.14
N GLU A 121 -12.25 -25.63 -19.85
CA GLU A 121 -13.36 -24.86 -20.43
C GLU A 121 -13.52 -23.50 -19.73
N HIS A 122 -14.00 -22.51 -20.48
CA HIS A 122 -14.36 -21.19 -19.95
C HIS A 122 -15.74 -20.80 -20.46
N VAL A 123 -16.48 -20.06 -19.64
CA VAL A 123 -17.80 -19.54 -20.00
C VAL A 123 -17.97 -18.12 -19.46
N ASN A 124 -18.67 -17.30 -20.23
CA ASN A 124 -19.09 -15.98 -19.79
C ASN A 124 -20.49 -16.10 -19.18
N VAL A 125 -20.62 -15.77 -17.90
CA VAL A 125 -21.91 -15.76 -17.21
C VAL A 125 -22.36 -14.34 -16.95
N LYS A 126 -23.67 -14.12 -17.13
CA LYS A 126 -24.30 -12.85 -16.80
C LYS A 126 -24.63 -12.83 -15.32
N ILE A 127 -24.21 -11.78 -14.63
CA ILE A 127 -24.50 -11.58 -13.21
C ILE A 127 -25.62 -10.55 -13.01
N ARG A 128 -26.23 -10.57 -11.83
CA ARG A 128 -27.28 -9.62 -11.43
C ARG A 128 -26.70 -8.21 -11.45
N GLY A 129 -27.09 -7.39 -12.44
CA GLY A 129 -26.49 -6.08 -12.69
C GLY A 129 -26.12 -5.81 -14.15
N GLY A 130 -26.26 -6.79 -15.05
CA GLY A 130 -26.11 -6.60 -16.50
C GLY A 130 -24.69 -6.73 -17.03
N GLN A 131 -23.69 -6.85 -16.14
CA GLN A 131 -22.29 -7.09 -16.49
C GLN A 131 -22.01 -8.56 -16.80
N TRP A 132 -21.06 -8.80 -17.70
CA TRP A 132 -20.54 -10.13 -18.01
C TRP A 132 -19.27 -10.38 -17.22
N VAL A 133 -19.13 -11.60 -16.70
CA VAL A 133 -17.94 -12.03 -15.98
C VAL A 133 -17.48 -13.35 -16.56
N THR A 134 -16.20 -13.47 -16.89
CA THR A 134 -15.61 -14.77 -17.22
C THR A 134 -15.39 -15.52 -15.92
N GLN A 135 -16.09 -16.65 -15.78
CA GLN A 135 -15.89 -17.55 -14.66
C GLN A 135 -15.03 -18.72 -15.16
N VAL A 136 -13.79 -18.82 -14.68
CA VAL A 136 -12.94 -19.99 -14.92
C VAL A 136 -13.01 -20.89 -13.70
N LEU A 137 -13.32 -22.18 -13.88
CA LEU A 137 -13.28 -23.15 -12.79
C LEU A 137 -12.77 -24.53 -13.21
N TYR A 138 -11.92 -25.03 -12.31
CA TYR A 138 -11.53 -26.42 -12.05
C TYR A 138 -10.41 -27.03 -12.90
N GLY A 139 -9.19 -26.90 -12.38
CA GLY A 139 -8.12 -27.85 -12.67
C GLY A 139 -8.28 -29.09 -11.78
N ALA A 140 -8.32 -30.28 -12.38
CA ALA A 140 -8.47 -31.55 -11.67
C ALA A 140 -7.23 -31.90 -10.84
N LYS A 141 -7.10 -31.32 -9.65
CA LYS A 141 -6.34 -31.85 -8.50
C LYS A 141 -7.08 -31.50 -7.22
N SER A 142 -6.85 -32.27 -6.16
CA SER A 142 -7.62 -32.48 -4.91
C SER A 142 -8.09 -31.26 -4.09
N TRP A 143 -7.96 -30.03 -4.59
CA TRP A 143 -8.40 -28.78 -4.00
C TRP A 143 -8.46 -27.71 -5.11
N ALA A 144 -9.49 -26.86 -5.12
CA ALA A 144 -9.67 -25.83 -6.16
C ALA A 144 -8.53 -24.79 -6.08
N VAL A 145 -7.69 -24.71 -7.12
CA VAL A 145 -6.58 -23.76 -7.22
C VAL A 145 -7.01 -22.58 -8.09
N ALA A 146 -7.22 -21.43 -7.46
CA ALA A 146 -7.47 -20.10 -8.03
C ALA A 146 -8.80 -19.88 -8.79
N LEU A 147 -9.54 -18.86 -8.33
CA LEU A 147 -10.64 -18.22 -9.05
C LEU A 147 -10.12 -16.90 -9.64
N MET A 148 -10.01 -16.83 -10.96
CA MET A 148 -9.76 -15.55 -11.64
C MET A 148 -11.10 -15.04 -12.18
N VAL A 149 -11.66 -14.05 -11.50
CA VAL A 149 -12.90 -13.40 -11.88
C VAL A 149 -12.53 -12.09 -12.57
N MET A 150 -12.73 -12.03 -13.89
CA MET A 150 -12.50 -10.81 -14.67
C MET A 150 -13.83 -10.25 -15.16
N ASN A 151 -14.04 -8.96 -14.93
CA ASN A 151 -15.19 -8.21 -15.46
C ASN A 151 -14.93 -7.90 -16.93
N ILE A 152 -15.88 -8.21 -17.80
CA ILE A 152 -15.85 -7.85 -19.22
C ILE A 152 -17.03 -6.91 -19.46
N SER A 153 -16.73 -5.63 -19.66
CA SER A 153 -17.69 -4.62 -20.10
C SER A 153 -17.40 -4.23 -21.55
N ASN A 154 -18.46 -4.08 -22.36
CA ASN A 154 -18.39 -3.54 -23.72
C ASN A 154 -18.37 -2.00 -23.76
N GLU A 155 -18.04 -1.34 -22.66
CA GLU A 155 -17.93 0.12 -22.65
C GLU A 155 -16.45 0.47 -22.81
N ASP A 156 -16.07 0.81 -24.05
CA ASP A 156 -14.91 1.64 -24.30
C ASP A 156 -15.16 3.01 -23.61
N LEU A 157 -14.17 3.44 -22.81
CA LEU A 157 -14.15 4.63 -21.95
C LEU A 157 -14.84 5.89 -22.49
#